data_AF-A0A7S0QS59-F1
#
_entry.id   AF-A0A7S0QS59-F1
#
_cell.length_a   1.000
_cell.length_b   1.000
_cell.length_c   1.000
_cell.angle_alpha   90.00
_cell.angle_beta   90.00
_cell.angle_gamma   90.00
#
_symmetry.space_group_name_H-M   'P 1'
#
loop_
_entity.id
_entity.type
_entity.pdbx_description
1 polymer ?
#
loop_
_entity_poly.entity_id
_entity_poly.type
_entity_poly.pdbx_seq_one_letter_code
_entity_poly.pdbx_strand_id
1 'polypeptide(L)'
;EPAFFGVLNFDHVGSALMTVLVTMLVQDYESIMLALMDGTAPMSCIYFVFIIVIGSLFLLNYTYAILSLTVQELHIETRARLAPTQGAAMDGVLLQLGVEGIAVSPPRDKPPDPDDQAQQQQGVARGSADSRGAGGA
;
A
#
# COMPACT_ATOMS: atom_id res chain seq x y z
N GLU A 1 0.41 21.98 -38.02
CA GLU A 1 0.14 20.64 -38.57
C GLU A 1 -0.89 19.91 -37.71
N PRO A 2 -2.19 19.80 -38.07
CA PRO A 2 -3.09 18.98 -37.25
C PRO A 2 -2.85 17.50 -37.59
N ALA A 3 -2.31 16.76 -36.62
CA ALA A 3 -1.70 15.44 -36.82
C ALA A 3 -2.69 14.26 -37.00
N PHE A 4 -4.00 14.51 -37.06
CA PHE A 4 -5.00 13.43 -36.95
C PHE A 4 -6.26 13.59 -37.83
N PHE A 5 -6.15 14.21 -39.02
CA PHE A 5 -7.27 14.28 -39.98
C PHE A 5 -7.77 12.87 -40.32
N GLY A 6 -8.89 12.45 -39.71
CA GLY A 6 -9.53 11.15 -39.93
C GLY A 6 -9.58 10.20 -38.73
N VAL A 7 -8.68 10.33 -37.75
CA VAL A 7 -8.62 9.40 -36.59
C VAL A 7 -9.42 9.91 -35.39
N LEU A 8 -9.44 11.23 -35.18
CA LEU A 8 -10.17 11.87 -34.09
C LEU A 8 -11.58 12.27 -34.53
N ASN A 9 -12.43 11.28 -34.76
CA ASN A 9 -13.82 11.44 -35.18
C ASN A 9 -14.77 10.60 -34.32
N PHE A 10 -16.04 10.99 -34.29
CA PHE A 10 -17.09 10.32 -33.51
C PHE A 10 -17.98 9.37 -34.34
N ASP A 11 -17.62 9.10 -35.60
CA ASP A 11 -18.42 8.28 -36.51
C ASP A 11 -18.39 6.78 -36.19
N HIS A 12 -17.32 6.31 -35.55
CA HIS A 12 -17.11 4.92 -35.16
C HIS A 12 -16.76 4.81 -33.69
N VAL A 13 -17.16 3.71 -33.04
CA VAL A 13 -16.88 3.48 -31.62
C VAL A 13 -15.37 3.47 -31.32
N GLY A 14 -14.56 2.90 -32.23
CA GLY A 14 -13.10 2.84 -32.05
C GLY A 14 -12.41 4.21 -32.14
N SER A 15 -12.82 5.06 -33.09
CA SER A 15 -12.29 6.41 -33.23
C SER A 15 -12.79 7.34 -32.12
N ALA A 16 -14.04 7.17 -31.68
CA ALA A 16 -14.62 7.89 -30.56
C ALA A 16 -13.88 7.57 -29.26
N LEU A 17 -13.59 6.28 -29.00
CA LEU A 17 -12.80 5.86 -27.83
C LEU A 17 -11.40 6.46 -27.84
N MET A 18 -10.70 6.43 -28.98
CA MET A 18 -9.39 7.06 -29.09
C MET A 18 -9.45 8.56 -28.81
N THR A 19 -10.48 9.24 -29.33
CA THR A 19 -10.70 10.67 -29.08
C THR A 19 -10.94 10.96 -27.59
N VAL A 20 -11.73 10.12 -26.91
CA VAL A 20 -11.97 10.22 -25.46
C VAL A 20 -10.69 9.95 -24.66
N LEU A 21 -9.87 8.96 -25.05
CA LEU A 21 -8.61 8.64 -24.39
C LEU A 21 -7.57 9.76 -24.53
N VAL A 22 -7.43 10.33 -25.73
CA VAL A 22 -6.54 11.48 -26.00
C VAL A 22 -7.00 12.71 -25.21
N THR A 23 -8.31 12.96 -25.17
CA THR A 23 -8.91 14.02 -24.35
C THR A 23 -8.67 13.80 -22.85
N MET A 24 -8.80 12.56 -22.36
CA MET A 24 -8.57 12.17 -20.95
C MET A 24 -7.11 12.38 -20.52
N LEU A 25 -6.17 12.23 -21.45
CA LEU A 25 -4.74 12.52 -21.25
C LEU A 25 -4.41 14.02 -21.39
N VAL A 26 -5.41 14.87 -21.64
CA VAL A 26 -5.24 16.33 -21.84
C VAL A 26 -4.30 16.63 -23.02
N GLN A 27 -4.31 15.78 -24.04
CA GLN A 27 -3.53 15.97 -25.26
C GLN A 27 -4.46 16.47 -26.38
N ASP A 28 -4.11 17.59 -27.01
CA ASP A 28 -4.86 18.18 -28.15
C ASP A 28 -6.38 18.34 -27.90
N TYR A 29 -6.78 18.45 -26.63
CA TYR A 29 -8.19 18.48 -26.22
C TYR A 29 -8.90 19.77 -26.61
N GLU A 30 -8.18 20.90 -26.66
CA GLU A 30 -8.73 22.21 -27.02
C GLU A 30 -9.17 22.23 -28.48
N SER A 31 -8.32 21.72 -29.40
CA SER A 31 -8.61 21.60 -30.83
C SER A 31 -9.85 20.73 -31.08
N ILE A 32 -9.98 19.60 -30.36
CA ILE A 32 -11.11 18.67 -30.47
C ILE A 32 -12.39 19.32 -29.92
N MET A 33 -12.30 19.97 -28.76
CA MET A 33 -13.44 20.63 -28.12
C MET A 33 -13.99 21.77 -29.00
N LEU A 34 -13.10 22.60 -29.56
CA LEU A 34 -13.48 23.68 -30.45
C LEU A 34 -14.13 23.14 -31.74
N ALA A 35 -13.55 22.10 -32.35
CA ALA A 35 -14.14 21.46 -33.53
C ALA A 35 -15.53 20.85 -33.24
N LEU A 36 -15.74 20.30 -32.04
CA LEU A 36 -17.03 19.73 -31.67
C LEU A 36 -18.07 20.80 -31.33
N MET A 37 -17.63 21.92 -30.75
CA MET A 37 -18.48 23.07 -30.46
C MET A 37 -19.06 23.70 -31.72
N ASP A 38 -18.26 23.79 -32.80
CA ASP A 38 -18.72 24.28 -34.10
C ASP A 38 -19.73 23.33 -34.77
N GLY A 39 -19.65 22.02 -34.49
CA GLY A 39 -20.51 21.00 -35.10
C GLY A 39 -21.77 20.62 -34.32
N THR A 40 -21.84 20.89 -33.01
CA THR A 40 -22.93 20.41 -32.13
C THR A 40 -23.63 21.53 -31.38
N ALA A 41 -23.05 21.98 -30.27
CA ALA A 41 -23.58 23.03 -29.41
C ALA A 41 -22.48 23.58 -28.49
N PRO A 42 -22.57 24.87 -28.07
CA PRO A 42 -21.64 25.46 -27.11
C PRO A 42 -21.70 24.81 -25.71
N MET A 43 -22.79 24.11 -25.36
CA MET A 43 -22.90 23.37 -24.10
C MET A 43 -22.07 22.08 -24.04
N SER A 44 -21.48 21.66 -25.17
CA SER A 44 -20.60 20.49 -25.24
C SER A 44 -19.32 20.66 -24.41
N CYS A 45 -18.89 21.90 -24.13
CA CYS A 45 -17.71 22.19 -23.31
C CYS A 45 -17.82 21.60 -21.89
N ILE A 46 -19.01 21.63 -21.29
CA ILE A 46 -19.25 21.13 -19.92
C ILE A 46 -19.04 19.61 -19.86
N TYR A 47 -19.51 18.88 -20.89
CA TYR A 47 -19.28 17.44 -21.02
C TYR A 47 -17.79 17.09 -21.09
N PHE A 48 -17.02 17.86 -21.88
CA PHE A 48 -15.56 17.68 -21.97
C PHE A 48 -14.87 17.91 -20.62
N VAL A 49 -15.26 18.95 -19.88
CA VAL A 49 -14.70 19.25 -18.57
C VAL A 49 -14.93 18.10 -17.59
N PHE A 50 -16.15 17.53 -17.55
CA PHE A 50 -16.43 16.39 -16.66
C PHE A 50 -15.58 15.16 -17.00
N ILE A 51 -15.40 14.85 -18.29
CA ILE A 51 -14.56 13.73 -18.72
C ILE A 51 -13.10 13.95 -18.37
N ILE A 52 -12.58 15.16 -18.56
CA ILE A 52 -11.19 15.50 -18.23
C ILE A 52 -10.98 15.40 -16.71
N VAL A 53 -11.91 15.90 -15.90
CA VAL A 53 -11.80 15.84 -14.43
C VAL A 53 -11.86 14.40 -13.94
N ILE A 54 -12.86 13.62 -14.35
CA ILE A 54 -12.99 12.22 -13.91
C ILE A 54 -11.81 11.38 -14.43
N GLY A 55 -11.42 11.60 -15.69
CA GLY A 55 -10.32 10.90 -16.33
C GLY A 55 -8.96 11.20 -15.68
N SER A 56 -8.67 12.48 -15.41
CA SER A 56 -7.42 12.86 -14.74
C SER A 56 -7.32 12.33 -13.32
N LEU A 57 -8.43 12.24 -12.58
CA LEU A 57 -8.46 11.58 -11.26
C LEU A 57 -8.13 10.09 -11.38
N PHE A 58 -8.65 9.41 -12.39
CA PHE A 58 -8.33 8.00 -12.64
C PHE A 58 -6.84 7.83 -13.01
N LEU A 59 -6.32 8.64 -13.94
CA LEU A 59 -4.92 8.56 -14.37
C LEU A 59 -3.95 8.91 -13.24
N LEU A 60 -4.25 9.94 -12.45
CA LEU A 60 -3.44 10.33 -11.29
C LEU A 60 -3.41 9.21 -10.25
N ASN A 61 -4.57 8.62 -9.93
CA ASN A 61 -4.64 7.50 -9.00
C ASN A 61 -3.94 6.24 -9.54
N TYR A 62 -4.04 5.98 -10.84
CA TYR A 62 -3.35 4.87 -11.52
C TYR A 62 -1.83 5.04 -11.44
N THR A 63 -1.31 6.21 -11.81
CA THR A 63 0.12 6.51 -11.71
C THR A 63 0.59 6.58 -10.26
N TYR A 64 -0.23 7.07 -9.34
CA TYR A 64 0.07 7.07 -7.90
C TYR A 64 0.26 5.65 -7.37
N ALA A 65 -0.64 4.73 -7.72
CA ALA A 65 -0.53 3.34 -7.31
C ALA A 65 0.78 2.72 -7.83
N ILE A 66 1.12 2.92 -9.10
CA ILE A 66 2.37 2.44 -9.69
C ILE A 66 3.59 3.06 -9.01
N LEU A 67 3.58 4.37 -8.81
CA LEU A 67 4.67 5.09 -8.14
C LEU A 67 4.88 4.56 -6.72
N SER A 68 3.80 4.36 -5.97
CA SER A 68 3.87 3.80 -4.63
C SER A 68 4.49 2.40 -4.62
N LEU A 69 4.15 1.56 -5.60
CA LEU A 69 4.76 0.23 -5.74
C LEU A 69 6.26 0.34 -6.02
N THR A 70 6.67 1.18 -6.97
CA THR A 70 8.09 1.38 -7.29
C THR A 70 8.88 1.95 -6.10
N VAL A 71 8.33 2.92 -5.38
CA VAL A 71 8.94 3.48 -4.18
C VAL A 71 9.08 2.42 -3.09
N GLN A 72 8.07 1.57 -2.91
CA GLN A 72 8.10 0.48 -1.94
C GLN A 72 9.19 -0.55 -2.28
N GLU A 73 9.32 -0.95 -3.55
CA GLU A 73 10.38 -1.86 -4.00
C GLU A 73 11.78 -1.28 -3.73
N LEU A 74 12.00 0.00 -4.05
CA LEU A 74 13.25 0.70 -3.77
C LEU A 74 13.55 0.81 -2.27
N HIS A 75 12.53 1.06 -1.46
CA HIS A 75 12.65 1.13 -0.01
C HIS A 75 13.04 -0.22 0.59
N ILE A 76 12.48 -1.32 0.04
CA ILE A 76 12.83 -2.68 0.46
C ILE A 76 14.29 -2.99 0.11
N GLU A 77 14.77 -2.63 -1.09
CA GLU A 77 16.16 -2.86 -1.48
C GLU A 77 17.15 -2.06 -0.61
N THR A 78 16.84 -0.80 -0.36
CA THR A 78 17.67 0.06 0.50
C THR A 78 17.72 -0.48 1.94
N ARG A 79 16.58 -0.94 2.47
CA ARG A 79 16.52 -1.58 3.80
C ARG A 79 17.25 -2.92 3.84
N ALA A 80 17.18 -3.72 2.77
CA ALA A 80 17.91 -4.99 2.70
C ALA A 80 19.44 -4.77 2.69
N ARG A 81 19.93 -3.69 2.09
CA ARG A 81 21.36 -3.32 2.10
C ARG A 81 21.81 -2.75 3.44
N LEU A 82 20.94 -2.05 4.16
CA LEU A 82 21.25 -1.46 5.46
C LEU A 82 20.96 -2.39 6.65
N ALA A 83 20.12 -3.43 6.48
CA ALA A 83 19.85 -4.43 7.50
C ALA A 83 21.10 -5.12 8.07
N PRO A 84 22.11 -5.57 7.27
CA PRO A 84 23.34 -6.13 7.83
C PRO A 84 24.24 -5.06 8.49
N THR A 85 24.21 -3.80 8.03
CA THR A 85 25.05 -2.73 8.58
C THR A 85 24.48 -2.13 9.87
N GLN A 86 23.16 -2.00 9.99
CA GLN A 86 22.49 -1.49 11.18
C GLN A 86 22.40 -2.56 12.29
N GLY A 87 22.24 -3.85 11.92
CA GLY A 87 22.42 -4.98 12.82
C GLY A 87 23.84 -5.05 13.37
N ALA A 88 24.87 -5.00 12.51
CA ALA A 88 26.27 -4.97 12.95
C ALA A 88 26.63 -3.72 13.77
N ALA A 89 26.02 -2.56 13.49
CA ALA A 89 26.23 -1.34 14.26
C ALA A 89 25.54 -1.40 15.64
N MET A 90 24.32 -1.94 15.74
CA MET A 90 23.65 -2.17 17.03
C MET A 90 24.33 -3.28 17.82
N ASP A 91 24.75 -4.36 17.19
CA ASP A 91 25.52 -5.45 17.80
C ASP A 91 26.87 -4.96 18.32
N GLY A 92 27.55 -4.09 17.56
CA GLY A 92 28.78 -3.42 17.98
C GLY A 92 28.57 -2.49 19.18
N VAL A 93 27.46 -1.73 19.20
CA VAL A 93 27.08 -0.89 20.36
C VAL A 93 26.71 -1.74 21.58
N LEU A 94 26.04 -2.89 21.38
CA LEU A 94 25.67 -3.82 22.44
C LEU A 94 26.90 -4.51 23.07
N LEU A 95 27.87 -4.91 22.24
CA LEU A 95 29.16 -5.46 22.67
C LEU A 95 30.00 -4.43 23.44
N GLN A 96 29.98 -3.17 23.01
CA GLN A 96 30.69 -2.08 23.70
C GLN A 96 30.07 -1.75 25.07
N LEU A 97 28.76 -1.97 25.21
CA LEU A 97 28.02 -1.79 26.47
C LEU A 97 28.00 -3.05 27.36
N GLY A 98 28.52 -4.18 26.89
CA GLY A 98 28.61 -5.43 27.66
C GLY A 98 27.26 -5.99 28.11
N VAL A 99 26.17 -5.68 27.40
CA VAL A 99 24.83 -6.17 27.73
C VAL A 99 24.59 -7.48 26.96
N GLU A 100 25.02 -8.61 27.51
CA GLU A 100 24.59 -9.91 26.98
C GLU A 100 23.19 -10.24 27.51
N GLY A 101 22.20 -10.36 26.61
CA GLY A 101 20.99 -11.14 26.89
C GLY A 101 19.67 -10.38 27.10
N ILE A 102 19.29 -9.46 26.21
CA ILE A 102 17.86 -9.13 26.05
C ILE A 102 17.34 -9.93 24.85
N ALA A 103 16.87 -11.14 25.11
CA ALA A 103 16.11 -11.92 24.15
C ALA A 103 14.81 -11.16 23.83
N VAL A 104 14.73 -10.54 22.65
CA VAL A 104 13.48 -9.94 22.18
C VAL A 104 12.50 -11.09 21.92
N SER A 105 11.44 -11.16 22.73
CA SER A 105 10.44 -12.22 22.62
C SER A 105 9.58 -12.03 21.36
N PRO A 106 9.18 -13.10 20.66
CA PRO A 106 8.40 -13.00 19.43
C PRO A 106 6.98 -12.42 19.67
N PRO A 107 6.29 -11.94 18.61
CA PRO A 107 5.02 -11.20 18.70
C PRO A 107 3.92 -12.00 19.39
N ARG A 108 3.20 -11.33 20.28
CA ARG A 108 2.24 -11.87 21.25
C ARG A 108 0.84 -12.11 20.65
N ASP A 109 0.74 -12.76 19.49
CA ASP A 109 -0.53 -12.98 18.76
C ASP A 109 -0.79 -14.45 18.36
N LYS A 110 -0.46 -15.40 19.25
CA LYS A 110 -1.10 -16.72 19.20
C LYS A 110 -1.87 -16.92 20.50
N PRO A 111 -3.22 -17.07 20.46
CA PRO A 111 -3.98 -17.34 21.66
C PRO A 111 -3.46 -18.61 22.33
N PRO A 112 -3.43 -18.65 23.68
CA PRO A 112 -2.84 -19.73 24.43
C PRO A 112 -3.54 -21.06 24.13
N ASP A 113 -2.73 -22.10 23.90
CA ASP A 113 -3.19 -23.46 23.63
C ASP A 113 -3.95 -24.01 24.87
N PRO A 114 -5.15 -24.58 24.73
CA PRO A 114 -5.94 -25.10 25.87
C PRO A 114 -5.21 -26.15 26.73
N ASP A 115 -4.15 -26.78 26.23
CA ASP A 115 -3.39 -27.80 26.97
C ASP A 115 -2.46 -27.22 28.05
N ASP A 116 -2.00 -25.97 27.89
CA ASP A 116 -1.12 -25.32 28.89
C ASP A 116 -1.88 -24.93 30.16
N GLN A 117 -3.18 -24.64 30.06
CA GLN A 117 -4.01 -24.28 31.22
C GLN A 117 -4.33 -25.49 32.11
N ALA A 118 -4.45 -26.69 31.52
CA ALA A 118 -4.67 -27.92 32.25
C ALA A 118 -3.45 -28.31 33.12
N GLN A 119 -2.23 -28.05 32.62
CA GLN A 119 -1.01 -28.33 33.37
C GLN A 119 -0.76 -27.32 34.49
N GLN A 120 -1.16 -26.06 34.29
CA GLN A 120 -0.98 -25.03 35.31
C GLN A 120 -1.93 -25.21 36.50
N GLN A 121 -3.14 -25.75 36.30
CA GLN A 121 -4.05 -26.09 37.42
C GLN A 121 -3.66 -27.36 38.18
N GLN A 122 -3.05 -28.36 37.53
CA GLN A 122 -2.58 -29.56 38.21
C GLN A 122 -1.32 -29.33 39.06
N GLY A 123 -0.45 -28.39 38.67
CA GLY A 123 0.71 -27.98 39.49
C GLY A 123 0.32 -27.28 40.81
N VAL A 124 -0.77 -26.51 40.82
CA VAL A 124 -1.25 -25.77 41.99
C VAL A 124 -1.90 -26.69 43.03
N ALA A 125 -2.53 -27.79 42.60
CA ALA A 125 -3.15 -28.77 43.50
C ALA A 125 -2.12 -29.59 44.32
N ARG A 126 -0.92 -29.85 43.77
CA ARG A 126 0.14 -30.57 44.50
C ARG A 126 0.87 -29.69 45.52
N GLY A 127 1.02 -28.38 45.26
CA GLY A 127 1.70 -27.45 46.17
C GLY A 127 0.90 -27.06 47.43
N SER A 128 -0.41 -27.31 47.46
CA SER A 128 -1.28 -26.96 48.59
C SER A 128 -1.50 -28.10 49.60
N ALA A 129 -1.07 -29.33 49.28
CA ALA A 129 -1.14 -30.46 50.21
C ALA A 129 0.06 -30.54 51.18
N ASP A 130 1.20 -29.93 50.83
CA ASP A 130 2.47 -30.10 51.55
C ASP A 130 2.69 -29.07 52.70
N SER A 131 1.77 -28.11 52.87
CA SER A 131 1.90 -27.02 53.86
C SER A 131 1.03 -27.19 55.12
N ARG A 132 0.48 -28.38 55.38
CA ARG A 132 -0.35 -28.66 56.59
C ARG A 132 0.22 -29.72 57.56
N GLY A 133 1.46 -30.19 57.37
CA GLY A 133 2.03 -31.28 58.17
C GLY A 133 3.13 -30.93 59.18
N ALA A 134 3.59 -29.68 59.27
CA ALA A 134 4.70 -29.30 60.13
C ALA A 134 4.34 -28.15 61.08
N GLY A 135 3.71 -28.48 62.20
CA GLY A 135 3.43 -27.51 63.26
C GLY A 135 2.36 -27.99 64.24
N GLY A 136 2.73 -28.86 65.18
CA GLY A 136 1.86 -29.27 66.28
C GLY A 136 2.57 -30.23 67.22
N ALA A 137 2.71 -29.82 68.47
CA ALA A 137 3.28 -30.55 69.59
C ALA A 137 2.50 -31.81 69.97
#